data_AF-A0A355PNL0-F1
#
_entry.id   AF-A0A355PNL0-F1
#
_cell.length_a   1.000
_cell.length_b   1.000
_cell.length_c   1.000
_cell.angle_alpha   90.00
_cell.angle_beta   90.00
_cell.angle_gamma   90.00
#
_symmetry.space_group_name_H-M   'P 1'
#
loop_
_entity.id
_entity.type
_entity.pdbx_description
1 polymer ?
#
loop_
_entity_poly.entity_id
_entity_poly.type
_entity_poly.pdbx_seq_one_letter_code
_entity_poly.pdbx_strand_id
1 'polypeptide(L)'
;MPTIVQHYDKKTGKTRVYESTPHYDPVTKQSRPKRKYLGTLDSETGELIPSSGRRGRTSSSRNVTTTEEGIASAKITDLQKTISEKEAEIASLQSEVEALKATIRSYEKVCASISNALGKAPCVL
;
A
#
# COMPACT_ATOMS: atom_id res chain seq x y z
N MET A 1 27.65 0.48 -16.47
CA MET A 1 26.41 0.16 -15.73
C MET A 1 26.09 -1.33 -15.91
N PRO A 2 25.56 -2.02 -14.88
CA PRO A 2 25.06 -3.38 -15.01
C PRO A 2 23.83 -3.43 -15.93
N THR A 3 23.61 -4.55 -16.61
CA THR A 3 22.49 -4.78 -17.53
C THR A 3 21.88 -6.17 -17.28
N ILE A 4 20.57 -6.33 -17.49
CA ILE A 4 19.91 -7.64 -17.35
C ILE A 4 19.92 -8.36 -18.70
N VAL A 5 20.33 -9.62 -18.69
CA VAL A 5 20.43 -10.47 -19.89
C VAL A 5 19.63 -11.75 -19.66
N GLN A 6 18.74 -12.06 -20.61
CA GLN A 6 17.93 -13.27 -20.58
C GLN A 6 18.46 -14.29 -21.59
N HIS A 7 18.48 -15.56 -21.20
CA HIS A 7 18.91 -16.66 -22.06
C HIS A 7 17.86 -17.76 -22.06
N TYR A 8 17.17 -17.91 -23.19
CA TYR A 8 16.20 -18.97 -23.41
C TYR A 8 16.88 -20.28 -23.80
N ASP A 9 16.65 -21.32 -23.02
CA ASP A 9 17.13 -22.66 -23.30
C ASP A 9 16.05 -23.49 -24.00
N LYS A 10 16.21 -23.69 -25.31
CA LYS A 10 15.25 -24.39 -26.17
C LYS A 10 14.99 -25.85 -25.76
N LYS A 11 15.94 -26.48 -25.07
CA LYS A 11 15.80 -27.90 -24.67
C LYS A 11 14.95 -28.05 -23.41
N THR A 12 15.10 -27.13 -22.47
CA THR A 12 14.41 -27.19 -21.17
C THR A 12 13.21 -26.25 -21.09
N GLY A 13 13.02 -25.37 -22.08
CA GLY A 13 11.98 -24.35 -22.11
C GLY A 13 12.18 -23.22 -21.09
N LYS A 14 13.33 -23.18 -20.40
CA LYS A 14 13.56 -22.25 -19.28
C LYS A 14 14.33 -21.02 -19.73
N THR A 15 13.88 -19.85 -19.29
CA THR A 15 14.61 -18.59 -19.46
C THR A 15 15.45 -18.30 -18.22
N ARG A 16 16.77 -18.32 -18.38
CA ARG A 16 17.72 -17.97 -17.31
C ARG A 16 18.06 -16.50 -17.37
N VAL A 17 18.08 -15.84 -16.23
CA VAL A 17 18.31 -14.40 -16.13
C VAL A 17 19.63 -14.12 -15.42
N TYR A 18 20.39 -13.19 -15.98
CA TYR A 18 21.71 -12.79 -15.49
C TYR A 18 21.82 -11.28 -15.37
N GLU A 19 22.57 -10.84 -14.37
CA GLU A 19 23.10 -9.48 -14.27
C GLU A 19 24.49 -9.48 -14.93
N SER A 20 24.68 -8.62 -15.93
CA SER A 20 25.89 -8.52 -16.72
C SER A 20 26.58 -7.18 -16.47
N THR A 21 27.79 -7.22 -15.90
CA THR A 21 28.64 -6.06 -15.68
C THR A 21 29.81 -6.07 -16.67
N PRO A 22 30.04 -5.00 -17.45
CA PRO A 22 31.22 -4.91 -18.30
C PRO A 22 32.47 -4.75 -17.43
N HIS A 23 33.52 -5.52 -17.73
CA HIS A 23 34.79 -5.48 -17.02
C HIS A 23 35.94 -5.51 -18.03
N TYR A 24 36.89 -4.58 -17.88
CA TYR A 24 38.08 -4.56 -18.72
C TYR A 24 39.09 -5.62 -18.26
N ASP A 25 39.51 -6.51 -19.15
CA ASP A 25 40.56 -7.48 -18.88
C ASP A 25 41.92 -6.93 -19.37
N PRO A 26 42.86 -6.60 -18.46
CA PRO A 26 44.12 -5.96 -18.84
C PRO A 26 45.09 -6.89 -19.58
N VAL A 27 44.92 -8.21 -19.47
CA VAL A 27 45.78 -9.18 -20.16
C VAL A 27 45.39 -9.27 -21.63
N THR A 28 44.09 -9.46 -21.89
CA THR A 28 43.57 -9.59 -23.26
C THR A 28 43.28 -8.23 -23.91
N LYS A 29 43.37 -7.13 -23.16
CA LYS A 29 43.06 -5.75 -23.59
C LYS A 29 41.67 -5.63 -24.22
N GLN A 30 40.70 -6.38 -23.70
CA GLN A 30 39.34 -6.43 -24.21
C GLN A 30 38.33 -6.23 -23.09
N SER A 31 37.22 -5.58 -23.39
CA SER A 31 36.07 -5.52 -22.49
C SER A 31 35.33 -6.86 -22.53
N ARG A 32 35.18 -7.51 -21.37
CA ARG A 32 34.46 -8.77 -21.22
C ARG A 32 33.37 -8.64 -20.17
N PRO A 33 32.17 -9.19 -20.41
CA PRO A 33 31.10 -9.18 -19.43
C PRO A 33 31.35 -10.21 -18.33
N LYS A 34 31.22 -9.79 -17.06
CA LYS A 34 31.08 -10.68 -15.91
C LYS A 34 29.59 -10.87 -15.64
N ARG A 35 29.12 -12.12 -15.63
CA ARG A 35 27.70 -12.45 -15.45
C ARG A 35 27.45 -13.09 -14.09
N LYS A 36 26.47 -12.56 -13.36
CA LYS A 36 25.92 -13.12 -12.12
C LYS A 36 24.55 -13.72 -12.40
N TYR A 37 24.36 -14.99 -12.09
CA TYR A 37 23.06 -15.65 -12.26
C TYR A 37 22.06 -15.12 -11.23
N LEU A 38 20.94 -14.59 -11.71
CA LEU A 38 19.89 -14.04 -10.85
C LEU A 38 18.80 -15.07 -10.58
N GLY A 39 18.43 -15.90 -11.56
CA GLY A 39 17.31 -16.81 -11.43
C GLY A 39 16.76 -17.32 -12.77
N THR A 40 15.62 -18.01 -12.71
CA THR A 40 14.83 -18.37 -13.89
C THR A 40 13.56 -17.54 -13.95
N LEU A 41 13.13 -17.17 -15.15
CA LEU A 41 11.78 -16.64 -15.35
C LEU A 41 10.79 -17.80 -15.34
N ASP A 42 9.67 -17.57 -14.66
CA ASP A 42 8.51 -18.42 -14.75
C ASP A 42 7.84 -18.25 -16.13
N SER A 43 7.43 -19.37 -16.73
CA SER A 43 6.84 -19.39 -18.07
C SER A 43 5.42 -18.86 -18.10
N GLU A 44 4.69 -18.95 -16.99
CA GLU A 44 3.27 -18.56 -16.92
C GLU A 44 3.11 -17.10 -16.48
N THR A 45 3.82 -16.70 -15.41
CA THR A 45 3.70 -15.35 -14.84
C THR A 45 4.67 -14.34 -15.43
N GLY A 46 5.77 -14.80 -16.04
CA GLY A 46 6.87 -13.92 -16.44
C GLY A 46 7.63 -13.30 -15.26
N GLU A 47 7.44 -13.82 -14.04
CA GLU A 47 8.15 -13.36 -12.85
C GLU A 47 9.52 -14.02 -12.68
N LEU A 48 10.46 -13.28 -12.08
CA LEU A 48 11.81 -13.79 -11.82
C LEU A 48 11.84 -14.62 -10.53
N ILE A 49 12.07 -15.93 -10.67
CA ILE A 49 12.33 -16.85 -9.57
C ILE A 49 13.83 -16.79 -9.21
N PRO A 50 14.22 -16.20 -8.06
CA PRO A 50 15.62 -15.96 -7.74
C PRO A 50 16.38 -17.25 -7.39
N SER A 51 17.64 -17.31 -7.81
CA SER A 51 18.56 -18.42 -7.52
C SER A 51 19.14 -18.40 -6.10
N SER A 52 18.88 -17.35 -5.31
CA SER A 52 19.42 -17.18 -3.96
C SER A 52 18.87 -18.19 -2.94
N GLY A 53 17.91 -19.03 -3.31
CA GLY A 53 17.46 -20.19 -2.54
C GLY A 53 18.45 -21.36 -2.60
N ARG A 54 19.50 -21.33 -1.77
CA ARG A 54 20.46 -22.44 -1.64
C ARG A 54 19.74 -23.71 -1.15
N ARG A 55 19.79 -24.82 -1.89
CA ARG A 55 19.43 -26.15 -1.34
C ARG A 55 20.39 -26.49 -0.19
N GLY A 56 19.83 -26.81 0.99
CA GLY A 56 20.60 -27.35 2.12
C GLY A 56 21.11 -26.34 3.16
N ARG A 57 20.70 -25.07 3.12
CA ARG A 57 20.88 -24.16 4.28
C ARG A 57 19.61 -24.23 5.12
N THR A 58 19.67 -24.71 6.35
CA THR A 58 18.60 -24.44 7.33
C THR A 58 18.41 -22.94 7.39
N SER A 59 17.19 -22.50 7.15
CA SER A 59 16.84 -21.09 7.01
C SER A 59 16.92 -20.40 8.37
N SER A 60 18.10 -19.94 8.77
CA SER A 60 18.26 -18.94 9.83
C SER A 60 17.89 -17.51 9.37
N SER A 61 16.98 -17.42 8.40
CA SER A 61 16.16 -16.25 8.09
C SER A 61 15.02 -16.70 7.15
N ARG A 62 13.98 -17.25 7.77
CA ARG A 62 12.56 -17.10 7.41
C ARG A 62 12.28 -16.87 5.90
N ASN A 63 12.09 -17.97 5.15
CA ASN A 63 11.27 -17.91 3.94
C ASN A 63 9.82 -17.81 4.42
N VAL A 64 9.32 -16.58 4.46
CA VAL A 64 7.95 -16.25 4.78
C VAL A 64 7.12 -16.44 3.52
N THR A 65 6.27 -17.45 3.48
CA THR A 65 5.16 -17.55 2.50
C THR A 65 3.98 -18.37 3.03
N THR A 66 4.14 -19.12 4.14
CA THR A 66 3.01 -19.83 4.78
C THR A 66 2.59 -19.26 6.14
N THR A 67 3.36 -18.32 6.70
CA THR A 67 3.00 -17.56 7.91
C THR A 67 2.54 -16.13 7.61
N GLU A 68 2.80 -15.63 6.40
CA GLU A 68 2.34 -14.31 5.95
C GLU A 68 0.83 -14.28 5.74
N GLU A 69 0.20 -15.35 5.24
CA GLU A 69 -1.26 -15.39 5.08
C GLU A 69 -2.00 -15.35 6.41
N GLY A 70 -1.52 -16.06 7.44
CA GLY A 70 -2.11 -16.02 8.79
C GLY A 70 -1.90 -14.68 9.50
N ILE A 71 -0.71 -14.09 9.38
CA ILE A 71 -0.41 -12.76 9.96
C ILE A 71 -1.13 -11.65 9.18
N ALA A 72 -1.20 -11.75 7.85
CA ALA A 72 -1.96 -10.83 7.02
C ALA A 72 -3.45 -10.98 7.32
N SER A 73 -3.98 -12.19 7.46
CA SER A 73 -5.37 -12.44 7.85
C SER A 73 -5.68 -11.83 9.22
N ALA A 74 -4.82 -11.99 10.22
CA ALA A 74 -5.01 -11.38 11.54
C ALA A 74 -4.97 -9.85 11.49
N LYS A 75 -4.02 -9.27 10.74
CA LYS A 75 -3.96 -7.82 10.53
C LYS A 75 -5.18 -7.30 9.78
N ILE A 76 -5.68 -8.05 8.81
CA ILE A 76 -6.90 -7.69 8.06
C ILE A 76 -8.10 -7.68 9.00
N THR A 77 -8.25 -8.68 9.87
CA THR A 77 -9.36 -8.71 10.84
C THR A 77 -9.27 -7.57 11.86
N ASP A 78 -8.07 -7.25 12.33
CA ASP A 78 -7.85 -6.14 13.27
C ASP A 78 -8.18 -4.80 12.60
N LEU A 79 -7.70 -4.58 11.37
CA LEU A 79 -8.00 -3.38 10.59
C LEU A 79 -9.51 -3.26 10.31
N GLN A 80 -10.18 -4.34 9.93
CA GLN A 80 -11.64 -4.36 9.75
C GLN A 80 -12.38 -3.97 11.02
N LYS A 81 -11.95 -4.48 12.18
CA LYS A 81 -12.52 -4.10 13.47
C LYS A 81 -12.35 -2.61 13.74
N THR A 82 -11.14 -2.07 13.55
CA THR A 82 -10.90 -0.63 13.74
C THR A 82 -11.72 0.24 12.79
N ILE A 83 -11.93 -0.21 11.56
CA ILE A 83 -12.81 0.49 10.59
C ILE A 83 -14.23 0.52 11.13
N SER A 84 -14.78 -0.61 11.58
CA SER A 84 -16.14 -0.67 12.11
C SER A 84 -16.35 0.20 13.36
N GLU A 85 -15.35 0.26 14.26
CA GLU A 85 -15.39 1.13 15.43
C GLU A 85 -15.37 2.61 15.03
N LYS A 86 -14.53 2.96 14.04
CA LYS A 86 -14.44 4.34 13.52
C LYS A 86 -15.69 4.76 12.76
N GLU A 87 -16.33 3.86 12.02
CA GLU A 87 -17.61 4.13 11.35
C GLU A 87 -18.73 4.40 12.36
N ALA A 88 -18.77 3.64 13.48
CA ALA A 88 -19.72 3.88 14.56
C ALA A 88 -19.49 5.24 15.24
N GLU A 89 -18.22 5.60 15.50
CA GLU A 89 -17.83 6.91 16.04
C GLU A 89 -18.26 8.05 15.11
N ILE A 90 -18.04 7.90 13.80
CA ILE A 90 -18.46 8.87 12.77
C ILE A 90 -19.99 9.03 12.78
N ALA A 91 -20.76 7.95 12.83
CA ALA A 91 -22.21 8.01 12.86
C ALA A 91 -22.73 8.73 14.11
N SER A 92 -22.13 8.46 15.28
CA SER A 92 -22.44 9.15 16.54
C SER A 92 -22.18 10.66 16.42
N LEU A 93 -20.97 11.04 16.00
CA LEU A 93 -20.60 12.45 15.83
C LEU A 93 -21.47 13.18 14.80
N GLN A 94 -21.83 12.52 13.71
CA GLN A 94 -22.75 13.08 12.71
C GLN A 94 -24.13 13.38 13.31
N SER A 95 -24.67 12.46 14.12
CA SER A 95 -25.96 12.67 14.79
C SER A 95 -25.91 13.85 15.79
N GLU A 96 -24.80 14.00 16.52
CA GLU A 96 -24.60 15.11 17.44
C GLU A 96 -24.50 16.45 16.71
N VAL A 97 -23.75 16.49 15.59
CA VAL A 97 -23.64 17.68 14.74
C VAL A 97 -25.01 18.07 14.17
N GLU A 98 -25.83 17.11 13.75
CA GLU A 98 -27.19 17.38 13.28
C GLU A 98 -28.09 17.96 14.37
N ALA A 99 -28.03 17.39 15.59
CA ALA A 99 -28.77 17.89 16.74
C ALA A 99 -28.35 19.32 17.11
N LEU A 100 -27.05 19.60 17.20
CA LEU A 100 -26.52 20.93 17.49
C LEU A 100 -26.88 21.94 16.38
N LYS A 101 -26.86 21.53 15.11
CA LYS A 101 -27.34 22.38 14.01
C LYS A 101 -28.83 22.67 14.10
N ALA A 102 -29.63 21.74 14.62
CA ALA A 102 -31.07 21.96 14.82
C ALA A 102 -31.34 22.94 15.97
N THR A 103 -30.58 22.86 17.06
CA THR A 103 -30.70 23.81 18.18
C THR A 103 -30.24 25.21 17.78
N ILE A 104 -29.14 25.34 17.04
CA ILE A 104 -28.71 26.64 16.51
C ILE A 104 -29.81 27.25 15.63
N ARG A 105 -30.39 26.45 14.71
CA ARG A 105 -31.50 26.90 13.86
C ARG A 105 -32.74 27.33 14.64
N SER A 106 -33.03 26.72 15.80
CA SER A 106 -34.15 27.16 16.63
C SER A 106 -33.85 28.47 17.35
N TYR A 107 -32.64 28.63 17.90
CA TYR A 107 -32.20 29.88 18.51
C TYR A 107 -32.17 31.03 17.49
N GLU A 108 -31.66 30.81 16.28
CA GLU A 108 -31.67 31.79 15.19
C GLU A 108 -33.08 32.30 14.89
N LYS A 109 -34.08 31.42 14.84
CA LYS A 109 -35.49 31.80 14.64
C LYS A 109 -36.02 32.66 15.78
N VAL A 110 -35.68 32.33 17.03
CA VAL A 110 -36.07 33.13 18.21
C VAL A 110 -35.43 34.51 18.13
N CYS A 111 -34.13 34.59 17.87
CA CYS A 111 -33.41 35.85 17.71
C CYS A 111 -34.01 36.72 16.60
N ALA A 112 -34.33 36.12 15.43
CA ALA A 112 -34.98 36.84 14.33
C ALA A 112 -36.39 37.34 14.70
N SER A 113 -37.13 36.59 15.50
CA SER A 113 -38.45 37.01 15.97
C SER A 113 -38.35 38.20 16.93
N ILE A 114 -37.40 38.14 17.87
CA ILE A 114 -37.11 39.24 18.80
C ILE A 114 -36.66 40.48 18.04
N SER A 115 -35.73 40.36 17.09
CA SER A 115 -35.26 41.49 16.29
C SER A 115 -36.39 42.14 15.49
N ASN A 116 -37.28 41.34 14.90
CA ASN A 116 -38.45 41.83 14.17
C ASN A 116 -39.45 42.54 15.10
N ALA A 117 -39.64 42.06 16.33
CA ALA A 117 -40.50 42.70 17.32
C ALA A 117 -39.91 44.06 17.78
N LEU A 118 -38.61 44.11 18.05
CA LEU A 118 -37.91 45.35 18.40
C LEU A 118 -37.90 46.36 17.25
N GLY A 119 -37.73 45.91 16.00
CA GLY A 119 -37.78 46.77 14.81
C GLY A 119 -39.18 47.32 14.47
N LYS A 120 -40.24 46.75 15.06
CA LYS A 120 -41.64 47.20 14.91
C LYS A 120 -42.17 48.01 16.09
N ALA A 121 -41.41 48.12 17.19
CA ALA A 121 -41.84 48.91 18.33
C ALA A 121 -41.90 50.39 17.92
N PRO A 122 -43.07 51.07 17.98
CA PRO A 122 -43.12 52.50 17.70
C PRO A 122 -42.26 53.21 18.75
N CYS A 123 -41.26 53.97 18.29
CA CYS A 123 -40.59 54.97 19.13
C CYS A 123 -41.66 55.97 19.57
N VAL A 124 -42.20 55.79 20.77
CA VAL A 124 -42.96 56.83 21.44
C VAL A 124 -41.93 57.83 21.96
N LEU A 125 -41.79 58.93 21.22
CA LEU A 125 -41.03 60.13 21.60
C LEU A 125 -41.66 60.79 22.83
#